data_AF-A0A453FZT7-F1
#
_entry.id   AF-A0A453FZT7-F1
#
_cell.length_a   1.000
_cell.length_b   1.000
_cell.length_c   1.000
_cell.angle_alpha   90.00
_cell.angle_beta   90.00
_cell.angle_gamma   90.00
#
_symmetry.space_group_name_H-M   'P 1'
#
loop_
_entity.id
_entity.type
_entity.pdbx_description
1 polymer ?
#
loop_
_entity_poly.entity_id
_entity_poly.type
_entity_poly.pdbx_seq_one_letter_code
_entity_poly.pdbx_strand_id
1 'polypeptide(L)'
;MNHKVKHLKRKLSCAAGRNVRQKRSSDFPVCSTFTRYSGKFFSAVVDGLCPRYKGVIENYGMHCLLRFVSTEVPLRLVKWLASRFDVLASELQLKMKFIPLTKYDIHDILGLPVDGEPLVCDPESGRDFILSHFNHTSTPPVSFFAKKLKDVDLQLPDEDVFICFTIVAFSTFLCPNSSLSPSPKYLHIFRDCQSVCRYDLQFV
;
A
#
# COMPACT_ATOMS: atom_id res chain seq x y z
N MET A 1 14.44 23.06 -71.10
CA MET A 1 14.78 21.99 -70.12
C MET A 1 15.31 22.51 -68.77
N ASN A 2 14.98 23.75 -68.33
CA ASN A 2 15.60 24.37 -67.13
C ASN A 2 14.63 24.99 -66.11
N HIS A 3 13.31 24.89 -66.29
CA HIS A 3 12.34 25.50 -65.37
C HIS A 3 11.79 24.52 -64.30
N LYS A 4 11.80 23.20 -64.58
CA LYS A 4 11.32 22.17 -63.64
C LYS A 4 12.33 21.85 -62.53
N VAL A 5 13.63 21.98 -62.78
CA VAL A 5 14.71 21.68 -61.81
C VAL A 5 14.83 22.79 -60.73
N LYS A 6 14.58 24.06 -61.08
CA LYS A 6 14.57 25.17 -60.11
C LYS A 6 13.43 25.09 -59.11
N HIS A 7 12.28 24.50 -59.48
CA HIS A 7 11.14 24.40 -58.59
C HIS A 7 11.28 23.30 -57.54
N LEU A 8 12.02 22.22 -57.84
CA LEU A 8 12.36 21.18 -56.86
C LEU A 8 13.41 21.64 -55.84
N LYS A 9 14.42 22.42 -56.26
CA LYS A 9 15.46 22.92 -55.32
C LYS A 9 14.92 23.90 -54.27
N ARG A 10 13.87 24.67 -54.58
CA ARG A 10 13.21 25.56 -53.60
C ARG A 10 12.30 24.85 -52.60
N LYS A 11 11.89 23.60 -52.84
CA LYS A 11 11.14 22.80 -51.86
C LYS A 11 12.03 22.02 -50.89
N LEU A 12 13.33 21.88 -51.19
CA LEU A 12 14.29 21.17 -50.34
C LEU A 12 15.08 22.09 -49.39
N SER A 13 15.05 23.42 -49.59
CA SER A 13 15.80 24.36 -48.74
C SER A 13 15.04 24.89 -47.52
N CYS A 14 13.76 24.55 -47.33
CA CYS A 14 13.00 24.90 -46.12
C CYS A 14 12.94 23.75 -45.09
N ALA A 15 13.67 22.66 -45.30
CA ALA A 15 13.70 21.50 -44.41
C ALA A 15 14.85 21.54 -43.39
N ALA A 16 15.63 22.62 -43.34
CA ALA A 16 16.69 22.80 -42.35
C ALA A 16 16.21 23.71 -41.23
N GLY A 17 16.14 23.16 -40.00
CA GLY A 17 16.11 23.97 -38.79
C GLY A 17 14.78 24.08 -38.06
N ARG A 18 13.95 23.04 -38.01
CA ARG A 18 13.11 22.88 -36.82
C ARG A 18 13.98 22.28 -35.74
N ASN A 19 14.57 23.15 -34.92
CA ASN A 19 15.02 22.79 -33.58
C ASN A 19 13.78 22.33 -32.79
N VAL A 20 13.35 21.09 -33.02
CA VAL A 20 12.57 20.35 -32.05
C VAL A 20 13.55 20.16 -30.92
N ARG A 21 13.53 21.10 -29.97
CA ARG A 21 14.01 20.87 -28.63
C ARG A 21 13.27 19.61 -28.22
N GLN A 22 13.94 18.46 -28.30
CA GLN A 22 13.46 17.21 -27.73
C GLN A 22 13.32 17.53 -26.25
N LYS A 23 12.13 18.01 -25.89
CA LYS A 23 11.65 17.97 -24.53
C LYS A 23 11.75 16.48 -24.26
N ARG A 24 12.76 16.08 -23.48
CA ARG A 24 12.86 14.71 -22.96
C ARG A 24 11.48 14.47 -22.37
N SER A 25 10.64 13.76 -23.13
CA SER A 25 9.36 13.30 -22.64
C SER A 25 9.77 12.34 -21.56
N SER A 26 9.75 12.83 -20.32
CA SER A 26 9.89 11.98 -19.19
C SER A 26 8.68 11.06 -19.31
N ASP A 27 8.88 9.80 -19.72
CA ASP A 27 7.90 8.72 -19.89
C ASP A 27 7.14 8.36 -18.59
N PHE A 28 7.12 9.30 -17.65
CA PHE A 28 6.49 9.21 -16.36
C PHE A 28 5.06 9.75 -16.50
N PRO A 29 4.04 8.88 -16.37
CA PRO A 29 2.66 9.34 -16.40
C PRO A 29 2.40 10.33 -15.27
N VAL A 30 1.76 11.44 -15.62
CA VAL A 30 1.25 12.41 -14.65
C VAL A 30 -0.07 11.87 -14.12
N CYS A 31 0.01 10.96 -13.15
CA CYS A 31 -1.17 10.49 -12.41
C CYS A 31 -1.30 11.31 -11.12
N SER A 32 -2.50 11.87 -10.86
CA SER A 32 -2.87 12.55 -9.62
C SER A 32 -3.36 11.57 -8.54
N THR A 33 -2.97 10.29 -8.62
CA THR A 33 -3.37 9.27 -7.65
C THR A 33 -2.85 9.62 -6.26
N PHE A 34 -3.81 9.78 -5.36
CA PHE A 34 -3.60 10.02 -3.95
C PHE A 34 -3.77 8.68 -3.21
N THR A 35 -2.76 8.29 -2.43
CA THR A 35 -2.81 7.12 -1.54
C THR A 35 -2.60 7.56 -0.11
N ARG A 36 -3.29 6.90 0.85
CA ARG A 36 -3.02 7.06 2.28
C ARG A 36 -1.87 6.18 2.77
N TYR A 37 -1.17 5.49 1.85
CA TYR A 37 0.10 4.83 2.19
C TYR A 37 1.00 5.81 2.94
N SER A 38 1.44 5.40 4.11
CA SER A 38 2.25 6.23 4.99
C SER A 38 3.24 5.37 5.77
N GLY A 39 4.24 4.84 5.05
CA GLY A 39 5.31 4.06 5.66
C GLY A 39 6.02 4.80 6.80
N LYS A 40 6.24 6.12 6.68
CA LYS A 40 6.82 6.93 7.76
C LYS A 40 5.95 6.94 9.03
N PHE A 41 4.64 7.07 8.86
CA PHE A 41 3.71 7.02 9.99
C PHE A 41 3.70 5.65 10.64
N PHE A 42 3.65 4.58 9.84
CA PHE A 42 3.66 3.22 10.36
C PHE A 42 4.96 2.90 11.11
N SER A 43 6.12 3.25 10.54
CA SER A 43 7.42 3.14 11.21
C SER A 43 7.42 3.86 12.55
N ALA A 44 6.95 5.11 12.59
CA ALA A 44 6.85 5.89 13.83
C ALA A 44 5.83 5.33 14.85
N VAL A 45 4.93 4.43 14.45
CA VAL A 45 4.09 3.66 15.38
C VAL A 45 4.89 2.47 15.92
N VAL A 46 5.50 1.67 15.05
CA VAL A 46 6.35 0.51 15.41
C VAL A 46 7.48 0.92 16.38
N ASP A 47 8.17 2.02 16.07
CA ASP A 47 9.27 2.57 16.88
C ASP A 47 8.79 3.05 18.26
N GLY A 48 7.54 3.51 18.34
CA GLY A 48 6.93 4.04 19.56
C GLY A 48 6.29 2.99 20.46
N LEU A 49 6.21 1.71 20.04
CA LEU A 49 5.63 0.65 20.84
C LEU A 49 6.53 0.30 22.03
N CYS A 50 5.93 0.17 23.21
CA CYS A 50 6.62 -0.34 24.39
C CYS A 50 6.91 -1.86 24.25
N PRO A 51 7.88 -2.41 25.01
CA PRO A 51 8.24 -3.84 24.91
C PRO A 51 7.06 -4.80 25.13
N ARG A 52 6.13 -4.47 26.04
CA ARG A 52 4.91 -5.26 26.26
C ARG A 52 4.11 -5.40 24.96
N TYR A 53 3.84 -4.27 24.30
CA TYR A 53 2.96 -4.26 23.12
C TYR A 53 3.62 -5.00 21.94
N LYS A 54 4.95 -4.93 21.82
CA LYS A 54 5.70 -5.75 20.87
C LYS A 54 5.54 -7.24 21.15
N GLY A 55 5.68 -7.66 22.41
CA GLY A 55 5.46 -9.05 22.82
C GLY A 55 4.05 -9.55 22.53
N VAL A 56 3.03 -8.70 22.73
CA VAL A 56 1.64 -9.03 22.33
C VAL A 56 1.55 -9.30 20.84
N ILE A 57 2.06 -8.41 19.99
CA ILE A 57 2.01 -8.56 18.53
C ILE A 57 2.74 -9.82 18.05
N GLU A 58 3.87 -10.17 18.70
CA GLU A 58 4.59 -11.42 18.44
C GLU A 58 3.76 -12.66 18.81
N ASN A 59 3.10 -12.64 19.98
CA ASN A 59 2.26 -13.74 20.45
C ASN A 59 1.06 -14.01 19.53
N TYR A 60 0.49 -12.97 18.91
CA TYR A 60 -0.57 -13.11 17.89
C TYR A 60 -0.02 -13.47 16.49
N GLY A 61 1.29 -13.69 16.34
CA GLY A 61 1.90 -14.16 15.10
C GLY A 61 2.16 -13.06 14.06
N MET A 62 2.07 -11.78 14.41
CA MET A 62 2.28 -10.64 13.50
C MET A 62 3.67 -9.98 13.64
N HIS A 63 4.66 -10.74 14.11
CA HIS A 63 6.04 -10.28 14.32
C HIS A 63 6.70 -9.69 13.06
N CYS A 64 6.32 -10.15 11.86
CA CYS A 64 6.86 -9.65 10.59
C CYS A 64 6.62 -8.14 10.40
N LEU A 65 5.47 -7.64 10.88
CA LEU A 65 5.11 -6.22 10.81
C LEU A 65 5.93 -5.34 11.76
N LEU A 66 6.49 -5.91 12.83
CA LEU A 66 7.40 -5.20 13.74
C LEU A 66 8.78 -4.96 13.11
N ARG A 67 9.14 -5.74 12.08
CA ARG A 67 10.41 -5.60 11.35
C ARG A 67 10.30 -4.63 10.17
N PHE A 68 9.17 -3.92 10.06
CA PHE A 68 8.96 -2.95 9.01
C PHE A 68 9.99 -1.83 9.09
N VAL A 69 10.64 -1.54 7.97
CA VAL A 69 11.57 -0.41 7.82
C VAL A 69 11.03 0.50 6.73
N SER A 70 10.77 1.77 7.07
CA SER A 70 10.37 2.74 6.06
C SER A 70 11.52 3.02 5.10
N THR A 71 11.28 2.80 3.81
CA THR A 71 12.21 3.17 2.74
C THR A 71 11.67 4.37 1.97
N GLU A 72 12.53 5.35 1.69
CA GLU A 72 12.17 6.48 0.84
C GLU A 72 12.39 6.12 -0.63
N VAL A 73 11.31 5.84 -1.36
CA VAL A 73 11.35 5.60 -2.80
C VAL A 73 10.91 6.86 -3.53
N PRO A 74 11.67 7.35 -4.54
CA PRO A 74 11.25 8.51 -5.32
C PRO A 74 9.86 8.32 -5.92
N LEU A 75 8.94 9.26 -5.66
CA LEU A 75 7.55 9.16 -6.10
C LEU A 75 7.42 8.95 -7.62
N ARG A 76 8.34 9.51 -8.40
CA ARG A 76 8.38 9.31 -9.86
C ARG A 76 8.58 7.84 -10.23
N LEU A 77 9.44 7.12 -9.51
CA LEU A 77 9.68 5.70 -9.73
C LEU A 77 8.44 4.89 -9.35
N VAL A 78 7.81 5.17 -8.20
CA VAL A 78 6.58 4.50 -7.77
C VAL A 78 5.47 4.66 -8.80
N LYS A 79 5.25 5.88 -9.31
CA LYS A 79 4.25 6.14 -10.36
C LYS A 79 4.56 5.39 -11.65
N TRP A 80 5.83 5.32 -12.03
CA TRP A 80 6.25 4.57 -13.21
C TRP A 80 5.99 3.07 -13.04
N LEU A 81 6.36 2.48 -11.90
CA LEU A 81 6.08 1.08 -11.59
C LEU A 81 4.59 0.79 -11.61
N ALA A 82 3.79 1.61 -10.92
CA ALA A 82 2.33 1.45 -10.89
C ALA A 82 1.68 1.51 -12.28
N SER A 83 2.19 2.37 -13.17
CA SER A 83 1.67 2.46 -14.55
C SER A 83 2.00 1.26 -15.44
N ARG A 84 2.88 0.38 -14.97
CA ARG A 84 3.34 -0.82 -15.68
C ARG A 84 2.83 -2.10 -15.03
N PHE A 85 2.14 -2.02 -13.91
CA PHE A 85 1.63 -3.18 -13.21
C PHE A 85 0.25 -3.56 -13.75
N ASP A 86 0.11 -4.79 -14.22
CA ASP A 86 -1.16 -5.40 -14.57
C ASP A 86 -1.74 -6.11 -13.34
N VAL A 87 -2.85 -5.58 -12.83
CA VAL A 87 -3.50 -6.08 -11.61
C VAL A 87 -4.12 -7.46 -11.83
N LEU A 88 -4.70 -7.73 -13.01
CA LEU A 88 -5.39 -8.99 -13.26
C LEU A 88 -4.39 -10.12 -13.49
N ALA A 89 -3.31 -9.83 -14.20
CA ALA A 89 -2.22 -10.79 -14.40
C ALA A 89 -1.31 -10.91 -13.16
N SER A 90 -1.32 -9.91 -12.27
CA SER A 90 -0.33 -9.75 -11.19
C SER A 90 1.10 -9.69 -11.71
N GLU A 91 1.34 -8.90 -12.76
CA GLU A 91 2.67 -8.82 -13.42
C GLU A 91 3.11 -7.39 -13.68
N LEU A 92 4.41 -7.12 -13.54
CA LEU A 92 5.02 -5.86 -13.96
C LEU A 92 5.50 -5.95 -15.41
N GLN A 93 4.91 -5.13 -16.29
CA GLN A 93 5.19 -5.08 -17.71
C GLN A 93 6.34 -4.12 -18.05
N LEU A 94 7.49 -4.66 -18.40
CA LEU A 94 8.71 -3.92 -18.71
C LEU A 94 9.08 -4.07 -20.18
N LYS A 95 8.59 -3.18 -21.06
CA LYS A 95 8.86 -3.15 -22.52
C LYS A 95 8.65 -4.50 -23.24
N MET A 96 9.61 -5.42 -23.13
CA MET A 96 9.64 -6.76 -23.74
C MET A 96 9.74 -7.89 -22.72
N LYS A 97 9.64 -7.60 -21.41
CA LYS A 97 9.71 -8.57 -20.32
C LYS A 97 8.54 -8.35 -19.37
N PHE A 98 8.16 -9.41 -18.67
CA PHE A 98 7.20 -9.38 -17.58
C PHE A 98 7.87 -9.95 -16.33
N ILE A 99 7.55 -9.37 -15.17
CA ILE A 99 7.96 -9.89 -13.86
C ILE A 99 6.67 -10.24 -13.13
N PRO A 100 6.30 -11.54 -13.05
CA PRO A 100 5.15 -11.95 -12.27
C PRO A 100 5.41 -11.71 -10.79
N LEU A 101 4.37 -11.29 -10.08
CA LEU A 101 4.34 -11.24 -8.63
C LEU A 101 3.32 -12.28 -8.16
N THR A 102 3.83 -13.32 -7.53
CA THR A 102 3.02 -14.32 -6.87
C THR A 102 2.82 -13.96 -5.41
N LYS A 103 1.84 -14.62 -4.82
CA LYS A 103 1.55 -14.50 -3.40
C LYS A 103 2.78 -14.93 -2.54
N TYR A 104 3.54 -15.92 -3.00
CA TYR A 104 4.81 -16.34 -2.37
C TYR A 104 5.90 -15.26 -2.43
N ASP A 105 5.96 -14.46 -3.50
CA ASP A 105 6.90 -13.33 -3.54
C ASP A 105 6.55 -12.28 -2.47
N ILE A 106 5.25 -12.06 -2.22
CA ILE A 106 4.77 -11.17 -1.15
C ILE A 106 5.14 -11.75 0.23
N HIS A 107 4.98 -13.07 0.42
CA HIS A 107 5.45 -13.77 1.62
C HIS A 107 6.94 -13.55 1.85
N ASP A 108 7.77 -13.80 0.85
CA ASP A 108 9.22 -13.73 0.97
C ASP A 108 9.71 -12.31 1.28
N ILE A 109 9.02 -11.30 0.74
CA ILE A 109 9.36 -9.88 0.94
C ILE A 109 8.85 -9.35 2.29
N LEU A 110 7.61 -9.67 2.68
CA LEU A 110 6.94 -9.06 3.83
C LEU A 110 6.86 -9.97 5.06
N GLY A 111 7.09 -11.27 4.91
CA GLY A 111 6.90 -12.28 5.96
C GLY A 111 5.43 -12.48 6.36
N LEU A 112 4.48 -12.12 5.50
CA LEU A 112 3.04 -12.28 5.77
C LEU A 112 2.61 -13.74 5.61
N PRO A 113 1.67 -14.26 6.42
CA PRO A 113 1.14 -15.62 6.25
C PRO A 113 0.72 -15.92 4.80
N VAL A 114 1.03 -17.13 4.34
CA VAL A 114 0.70 -17.67 3.01
C VAL A 114 -0.08 -18.97 3.16
N ASP A 115 -0.92 -19.31 2.17
CA ASP A 115 -1.69 -20.56 2.12
C ASP A 115 -2.63 -20.78 3.33
N GLY A 116 -3.03 -19.67 3.95
CA GLY A 116 -4.04 -19.65 4.99
C GLY A 116 -5.46 -19.72 4.45
N GLU A 117 -6.41 -19.59 5.37
CA GLU A 117 -7.83 -19.47 5.04
C GLU A 117 -8.11 -18.18 4.26
N PRO A 118 -8.98 -18.20 3.24
CA PRO A 118 -9.35 -17.00 2.53
C PRO A 118 -10.11 -16.03 3.45
N LEU A 119 -9.86 -14.74 3.26
CA LEU A 119 -10.59 -13.69 3.97
C LEU A 119 -12.03 -13.63 3.47
N VAL A 120 -12.99 -13.90 4.37
CA VAL A 120 -14.41 -13.75 4.08
C VAL A 120 -14.77 -12.27 4.21
N CYS A 121 -14.97 -11.58 3.09
CA CYS A 121 -15.35 -10.17 3.11
C CYS A 121 -16.77 -9.99 3.69
N ASP A 122 -16.84 -9.66 4.97
CA ASP A 122 -18.07 -9.29 5.69
C ASP A 122 -17.89 -7.91 6.35
N PRO A 123 -18.09 -6.82 5.57
CA PRO A 123 -17.81 -5.47 6.02
C PRO A 123 -18.72 -5.00 7.17
N GLU A 124 -19.98 -5.45 7.18
CA GLU A 124 -20.96 -5.03 8.18
C GLU A 124 -20.62 -5.62 9.53
N SER A 125 -20.42 -6.94 9.61
CA SER A 125 -20.12 -7.58 10.89
C SER A 125 -18.77 -7.15 11.45
N GLY A 126 -17.74 -7.00 10.61
CA GLY A 126 -16.44 -6.51 11.05
C GLY A 126 -16.51 -5.08 11.59
N ARG A 127 -17.28 -4.20 10.94
CA ARG A 127 -17.52 -2.84 11.42
C ARG A 127 -18.26 -2.84 12.75
N ASP A 128 -19.36 -3.58 12.85
CA ASP A 128 -20.20 -3.59 14.06
C ASP A 128 -19.45 -4.15 15.26
N PHE A 129 -18.60 -5.16 15.05
CA PHE A 129 -17.67 -5.67 16.07
C PHE A 129 -16.76 -4.56 16.59
N ILE A 130 -16.05 -3.84 15.71
CA ILE A 130 -15.12 -2.77 16.12
C ILE A 130 -15.85 -1.61 16.81
N LEU A 131 -17.05 -1.25 16.36
CA LEU A 131 -17.85 -0.20 16.97
C LEU A 131 -18.31 -0.58 18.38
N SER A 132 -18.79 -1.81 18.55
CA SER A 132 -19.17 -2.36 19.85
C SER A 132 -17.95 -2.45 20.79
N HIS A 133 -16.85 -3.01 20.30
CA HIS A 133 -15.62 -3.25 21.08
C HIS A 133 -15.02 -1.97 21.64
N PHE A 134 -15.01 -0.88 20.86
CA PHE A 134 -14.48 0.41 21.29
C PHE A 134 -15.54 1.43 21.74
N ASN A 135 -16.80 1.02 21.89
CA ASN A 135 -17.92 1.88 22.29
C ASN A 135 -18.06 3.16 21.43
N HIS A 136 -18.04 3.01 20.11
CA HIS A 136 -18.16 4.11 19.16
C HIS A 136 -19.38 3.98 18.25
N THR A 137 -19.94 5.12 17.85
CA THR A 137 -21.09 5.19 16.94
C THR A 137 -20.69 5.25 15.46
N SER A 138 -19.42 5.58 15.17
CA SER A 138 -18.85 5.61 13.83
C SER A 138 -17.39 5.18 13.83
N THR A 139 -16.91 4.67 12.70
CA THR A 139 -15.58 4.07 12.61
C THR A 139 -14.50 5.14 12.83
N PRO A 140 -13.70 5.05 13.91
CA PRO A 140 -12.70 6.06 14.22
C PRO A 140 -11.64 6.18 13.11
N PRO A 141 -11.01 7.35 12.96
CA PRO A 141 -9.90 7.51 12.03
C PRO A 141 -8.70 6.66 12.48
N VAL A 142 -7.82 6.28 11.57
CA VAL A 142 -6.62 5.47 11.86
C VAL A 142 -5.74 6.10 12.95
N SER A 143 -5.70 7.44 13.00
CA SER A 143 -4.97 8.18 14.04
C SER A 143 -5.47 7.93 15.45
N PHE A 144 -6.74 7.54 15.64
CA PHE A 144 -7.29 7.18 16.94
C PHE A 144 -6.60 5.93 17.49
N PHE A 145 -6.54 4.87 16.68
CA PHE A 145 -5.90 3.60 17.06
C PHE A 145 -4.39 3.80 17.30
N ALA A 146 -3.73 4.60 16.46
CA ALA A 146 -2.32 4.92 16.67
C ALA A 146 -2.05 5.71 17.96
N LYS A 147 -2.96 6.62 18.36
CA LYS A 147 -2.84 7.35 19.63
C LYS A 147 -2.97 6.42 20.83
N LYS A 148 -3.94 5.50 20.80
CA LYS A 148 -4.11 4.47 21.85
C LYS A 148 -2.83 3.66 22.07
N LEU A 149 -2.11 3.30 21.00
CA LEU A 149 -0.85 2.55 21.10
C LEU A 149 0.33 3.36 21.68
N LYS A 150 0.27 4.70 21.61
CA LYS A 150 1.32 5.61 22.08
C LYS A 150 1.07 6.18 23.47
N ASP A 151 -0.14 5.98 23.98
CA ASP A 151 -0.52 6.45 25.30
C ASP A 151 0.14 5.56 26.37
N VAL A 152 1.11 6.13 27.08
CA VAL A 152 1.94 5.43 28.06
C VAL A 152 1.17 5.16 29.36
N ASP A 153 0.16 5.98 29.65
CA ASP A 153 -0.66 5.89 30.85
C ASP A 153 -1.82 4.90 30.67
N LEU A 154 -2.16 4.57 29.42
CA LEU A 154 -3.23 3.65 29.06
C LEU A 154 -2.71 2.21 28.93
N GLN A 155 -3.00 1.36 29.93
CA GLN A 155 -2.79 -0.09 29.81
C GLN A 155 -3.93 -0.73 29.01
N LEU A 156 -3.67 -1.02 27.74
CA LEU A 156 -4.62 -1.70 26.87
C LEU A 156 -4.61 -3.22 27.08
N PRO A 157 -5.77 -3.90 27.06
CA PRO A 157 -5.84 -5.35 26.91
C PRO A 157 -5.03 -5.85 25.70
N ASP A 158 -4.53 -7.09 25.75
CA ASP A 158 -3.71 -7.65 24.67
C ASP A 158 -4.45 -7.66 23.32
N GLU A 159 -5.74 -8.01 23.33
CA GLU A 159 -6.60 -7.95 22.14
C GLU A 159 -6.71 -6.53 21.58
N ASP A 160 -6.90 -5.52 22.43
CA ASP A 160 -6.99 -4.12 22.01
C ASP A 160 -5.68 -3.63 21.37
N VAL A 161 -4.54 -4.01 21.95
CA VAL A 161 -3.22 -3.70 21.38
C VAL A 161 -3.11 -4.31 20.00
N PHE A 162 -3.45 -5.59 19.87
CA PHE A 162 -3.37 -6.32 18.62
C PHE A 162 -4.29 -5.73 17.53
N ILE A 163 -5.56 -5.45 17.88
CA ILE A 163 -6.53 -4.84 16.97
C ILE A 163 -6.06 -3.45 16.54
N CYS A 164 -5.68 -2.59 17.49
CA CYS A 164 -5.21 -1.24 17.18
C CYS A 164 -3.99 -1.28 16.24
N PHE A 165 -3.02 -2.14 16.54
CA PHE A 165 -1.81 -2.27 15.74
C PHE A 165 -2.11 -2.75 14.31
N THR A 166 -2.89 -3.83 14.19
CA THR A 166 -3.21 -4.43 12.90
C THR A 166 -4.04 -3.48 12.04
N ILE A 167 -5.02 -2.77 12.62
CA ILE A 167 -5.78 -1.72 11.92
C ILE A 167 -4.86 -0.63 11.36
N VAL A 168 -3.87 -0.19 12.14
CA VAL A 168 -2.90 0.83 11.72
C VAL A 168 -2.01 0.29 10.59
N ALA A 169 -1.49 -0.93 10.72
CA ALA A 169 -0.68 -1.57 9.70
C ALA A 169 -1.45 -1.70 8.38
N PHE A 170 -2.68 -2.19 8.45
CA PHE A 170 -3.53 -2.41 7.27
C PHE A 170 -3.87 -1.09 6.59
N SER A 171 -4.29 -0.08 7.36
CA SER A 171 -4.72 1.19 6.79
C SER A 171 -3.60 2.08 6.24
N THR A 172 -2.34 1.85 6.64
CA THR A 172 -1.22 2.74 6.30
C THR A 172 -0.12 2.08 5.49
N PHE A 173 -0.03 0.76 5.52
CA PHE A 173 1.01 0.00 4.84
C PHE A 173 0.44 -1.04 3.87
N LEU A 174 -0.35 -2.00 4.35
CA LEU A 174 -0.76 -3.16 3.54
C LEU A 174 -1.88 -2.85 2.54
N CYS A 175 -3.00 -2.27 3.00
CA CYS A 175 -4.19 -2.01 2.19
C CYS A 175 -4.71 -0.56 2.36
N PRO A 176 -3.84 0.46 2.16
CA PRO A 176 -4.25 1.85 2.31
C PRO A 176 -5.36 2.20 1.33
N ASN A 177 -6.43 2.81 1.85
CA ASN A 177 -7.57 3.28 1.07
C ASN A 177 -7.55 4.82 0.97
N SER A 178 -8.56 5.45 0.37
CA SER A 178 -8.63 6.91 0.23
C SER A 178 -9.20 7.65 1.46
N SER A 179 -9.87 6.91 2.36
CA SER A 179 -10.48 7.40 3.61
C SER A 179 -9.45 7.58 4.73
N LEU A 180 -9.82 8.37 5.73
CA LEU A 180 -9.07 8.49 6.99
C LEU A 180 -9.42 7.37 7.98
N SER A 181 -10.48 6.61 7.71
CA SER A 181 -10.92 5.48 8.52
C SER A 181 -10.48 4.14 7.90
N PRO A 182 -10.28 3.11 8.74
CA PRO A 182 -10.03 1.74 8.29
C PRO A 182 -11.09 1.24 7.30
N SER A 183 -10.69 0.39 6.35
CA SER A 183 -11.65 -0.24 5.43
C SER A 183 -12.37 -1.36 6.18
N PRO A 184 -13.71 -1.42 6.15
CA PRO A 184 -14.45 -2.47 6.86
C PRO A 184 -14.21 -3.88 6.29
N LYS A 185 -13.72 -4.00 5.05
CA LYS A 185 -13.53 -5.28 4.34
C LYS A 185 -12.70 -6.32 5.12
N TYR A 186 -11.71 -5.87 5.87
CA TYR A 186 -10.82 -6.75 6.63
C TYR A 186 -11.11 -6.78 8.12
N LEU A 187 -12.04 -5.96 8.64
CA LEU A 187 -12.27 -5.87 10.09
C LEU A 187 -12.87 -7.15 10.69
N HIS A 188 -13.48 -8.00 9.85
CA HIS A 188 -14.10 -9.24 10.28
C HIS A 188 -13.12 -10.21 10.96
N ILE A 189 -11.82 -10.12 10.64
CA ILE A 189 -10.77 -10.98 11.21
C ILE A 189 -10.59 -10.78 12.72
N PHE A 190 -10.99 -9.62 13.24
CA PHE A 190 -10.82 -9.30 14.66
C PHE A 190 -11.83 -9.97 15.57
N ARG A 191 -12.87 -10.61 15.00
CA ARG A 191 -13.81 -11.44 15.77
C ARG A 191 -13.12 -12.63 16.45
N ASP A 192 -12.04 -13.13 15.85
CA ASP A 192 -11.15 -14.12 16.46
C ASP A 192 -9.69 -13.72 16.18
N CYS A 193 -9.16 -12.88 17.07
CA CYS A 193 -7.79 -12.37 16.95
C CYS A 193 -6.73 -13.48 16.91
N GLN A 194 -6.95 -14.61 17.57
CA GLN A 194 -6.00 -15.73 17.61
C GLN A 194 -5.88 -16.46 16.27
N SER A 195 -6.93 -16.41 15.45
CA SER A 195 -6.93 -17.01 14.12
C SER A 195 -6.40 -16.07 13.03
N VAL A 196 -6.04 -14.82 13.35
CA VAL A 196 -5.62 -13.85 12.33
C VAL A 196 -4.37 -14.31 11.56
N CYS A 197 -3.43 -14.97 12.23
CA CYS A 197 -2.23 -15.53 11.60
C CYS A 197 -2.50 -16.73 10.68
N ARG A 198 -3.74 -17.25 10.67
CA ARG A 198 -4.17 -18.37 9.84
C ARG A 198 -4.81 -17.92 8.53
N TYR A 199 -5.08 -16.63 8.33
CA TYR A 199 -5.63 -16.14 7.07
C TYR A 199 -4.54 -15.88 6.03
N ASP A 200 -4.89 -16.03 4.75
CA ASP A 200 -4.07 -15.56 3.64
C ASP A 200 -4.15 -14.02 3.56
N LEU A 201 -3.15 -13.34 4.14
CA LEU A 201 -3.10 -11.88 4.25
C LEU A 201 -2.47 -11.19 3.03
N GLN A 202 -2.23 -11.93 1.95
CA GLN A 202 -1.48 -11.44 0.78
C GLN A 202 -2.34 -10.66 -0.21
N PHE A 203 -3.66 -10.75 -0.07
CA PHE A 203 -4.65 -10.13 -0.95
C PHE A 203 -5.55 -9.10 -0.23
N VAL A 204 -5.18 -8.69 1.00
CA VAL A 204 -5.93 -7.67 1.78
C VAL A 204 -5.91 -6.32 1.10
#